data_AF-A0A194UNF8-F1
#
_entry.id   AF-A0A194UNF8-F1
#
_cell.length_a   1.000
_cell.length_b   1.000
_cell.length_c   1.000
_cell.angle_alpha   90.00
_cell.angle_beta   90.00
_cell.angle_gamma   90.00
#
_symmetry.space_group_name_H-M   'P 1'
#
loop_
_entity.id
_entity.type
_entity.pdbx_description
1 polymer ?
#
loop_
_entity_poly.entity_id
_entity_poly.type
_entity_poly.pdbx_seq_one_letter_code
_entity_poly.pdbx_strand_id
1 'polypeptide(L)'
;MQIIERAEWVDMARAEYESQEALAAIIPDNVVVPMAWGYFQDDTSKSFYLSRFRNMSAQTPPLSQLVEILKKLHQESTSPTGKFGFHCATYWGPPRIVNEWTDSWEEFWGRQFRSDIAYAQRVYGEDEELATLTEEFIQKAVARLLRPLQTGGRCIKPSLCHGDLWDGNVQIDMDTEQTIMFDSCAFYGHAEGM
;
A
#
# COMPACT_ATOMS: atom_id res chain seq x y z
N MET A 1 11.64 -9.50 12.95
CA MET A 1 11.92 -8.16 13.50
C MET A 1 12.62 -7.37 12.41
N GLN A 2 12.02 -6.26 12.02
CA GLN A 2 12.59 -5.29 11.09
C GLN A 2 13.03 -4.06 11.87
N ILE A 3 14.20 -3.51 11.55
CA ILE A 3 14.76 -2.30 12.16
C ILE A 3 14.89 -1.25 11.07
N ILE A 4 14.37 -0.06 11.33
CA ILE A 4 14.58 1.13 10.52
C ILE A 4 15.59 2.01 11.24
N GLU A 5 16.72 2.29 10.58
CA GLU A 5 17.87 2.98 11.21
C GLU A 5 17.99 4.46 10.84
N ARG A 6 17.04 4.99 10.05
CA ARG A 6 17.10 6.36 9.52
C ARG A 6 15.96 7.21 10.05
N ALA A 7 16.29 8.38 10.60
CA ALA A 7 15.36 9.33 11.19
C ALA A 7 14.22 9.71 10.24
N GLU A 8 14.53 9.88 8.94
CA GLU A 8 13.56 10.25 7.92
C GLU A 8 12.50 9.17 7.63
N TRP A 9 12.74 7.92 8.04
CA TRP A 9 11.93 6.75 7.71
C TRP A 9 11.34 6.05 8.92
N VAL A 10 11.53 6.60 10.13
CA VAL A 10 11.10 5.94 11.38
C VAL A 10 9.61 5.62 11.43
N ASP A 11 8.79 6.38 10.70
CA ASP A 11 7.34 6.15 10.60
C ASP A 11 6.97 4.92 9.75
N MET A 12 7.91 4.36 8.96
CA MET A 12 7.68 3.14 8.17
C MET A 12 7.30 1.96 9.05
N ALA A 13 7.91 1.83 10.24
CA ALA A 13 7.58 0.74 11.16
C ALA A 13 6.12 0.79 11.63
N ARG A 14 5.62 1.99 11.94
CA ARG A 14 4.20 2.19 12.26
C ARG A 14 3.32 1.90 11.05
N ALA A 15 3.68 2.44 9.90
CA ALA A 15 2.90 2.31 8.69
C ALA A 15 2.71 0.85 8.26
N GLU A 16 3.78 0.05 8.33
CA GLU A 16 3.73 -1.37 8.04
C GLU A 16 2.88 -2.12 9.07
N TYR A 17 3.03 -1.81 10.37
CA TYR A 17 2.17 -2.36 11.42
C TYR A 17 0.68 -2.09 11.14
N GLU A 18 0.31 -0.83 10.89
CA GLU A 18 -1.07 -0.40 10.67
C GLU A 18 -1.65 -1.00 9.37
N SER A 19 -0.81 -1.18 8.35
CA SER A 19 -1.20 -1.83 7.10
C SER A 19 -1.50 -3.32 7.34
N GLN A 20 -0.58 -4.02 8.00
CA GLN A 20 -0.76 -5.45 8.28
C GLN A 20 -1.93 -5.72 9.22
N GLU A 21 -2.17 -4.85 10.20
CA GLU A 21 -3.35 -4.95 11.09
C GLU A 21 -4.65 -4.83 10.28
N ALA A 22 -4.71 -3.88 9.34
CA ALA A 22 -5.88 -3.68 8.51
C ALA A 22 -6.17 -4.89 7.60
N LEU A 23 -5.13 -5.48 7.00
CA LEU A 23 -5.28 -6.69 6.19
C LEU A 23 -5.67 -7.90 7.07
N ALA A 24 -5.00 -8.10 8.22
CA ALA A 24 -5.25 -9.20 9.14
C ALA A 24 -6.68 -9.21 9.68
N ALA A 25 -7.33 -8.04 9.79
CA ALA A 25 -8.73 -7.93 10.18
C ALA A 25 -9.70 -8.58 9.16
N ILE A 26 -9.31 -8.73 7.89
CA ILE A 26 -10.14 -9.29 6.81
C ILE A 26 -9.67 -10.71 6.41
N ILE A 27 -8.35 -10.90 6.34
CA ILE A 27 -7.71 -12.13 5.86
C ILE A 27 -6.65 -12.62 6.87
N PRO A 28 -7.04 -12.95 8.11
CA PRO A 28 -6.10 -13.24 9.21
C PRO A 28 -5.15 -14.42 8.94
N ASP A 29 -5.57 -15.36 8.11
CA ASP A 29 -4.78 -16.56 7.79
C ASP A 29 -3.78 -16.34 6.65
N ASN A 30 -3.91 -15.23 5.90
CA ASN A 30 -3.18 -14.98 4.65
C ASN A 30 -2.23 -13.78 4.72
N VAL A 31 -1.92 -13.30 5.91
CA VAL A 31 -0.90 -12.27 6.15
C VAL A 31 0.03 -12.63 7.31
N VAL A 32 1.17 -11.94 7.38
CA VAL A 32 1.98 -11.91 8.60
C VAL A 32 1.23 -11.16 9.70
N VAL A 33 1.15 -11.76 10.89
CA VAL A 33 0.43 -11.16 12.00
C VAL A 33 1.34 -10.10 12.66
N PRO A 34 1.01 -8.81 12.60
CA PRO A 34 1.77 -7.78 13.30
C PRO A 34 1.63 -7.98 14.81
N MET A 35 2.71 -7.74 15.55
CA MET A 35 2.76 -7.95 17.01
C MET A 35 3.02 -6.65 17.76
N ALA A 36 3.94 -5.83 17.26
CA ALA A 36 4.26 -4.54 17.87
C ALA A 36 5.06 -3.68 16.89
N TRP A 37 5.08 -2.37 17.16
CA TRP A 37 6.05 -1.45 16.61
C TRP A 37 6.45 -0.44 17.69
N GLY A 38 7.56 0.26 17.49
CA GLY A 38 7.96 1.33 18.40
C GLY A 38 9.31 1.95 18.04
N TYR A 39 9.69 2.96 18.80
CA TYR A 39 11.02 3.58 18.72
C TYR A 39 11.99 2.89 19.69
N PHE A 40 13.29 2.96 19.39
CA PHE A 40 14.30 2.51 20.35
C PHE A 40 14.33 3.47 21.54
N GLN A 41 14.45 2.93 22.75
CA GLN A 41 14.38 3.71 23.99
C GLN A 41 15.46 4.82 24.05
N ASP A 42 16.68 4.50 23.60
CA ASP A 42 17.83 5.41 23.67
C ASP A 42 18.07 6.20 22.37
N ASP A 43 17.35 5.87 21.29
CA ASP A 43 17.54 6.48 19.98
C ASP A 43 16.24 6.48 19.15
N THR A 44 15.47 7.56 19.25
CA THR A 44 14.20 7.69 18.51
C THR A 44 14.39 7.97 17.01
N SER A 45 15.63 8.09 16.52
CA SER A 45 15.92 8.07 15.08
C SER A 45 15.84 6.67 14.49
N LYS A 46 15.58 5.66 15.34
CA LYS A 46 15.36 4.27 14.95
C LYS A 46 14.02 3.77 15.42
N SER A 47 13.40 2.93 14.60
CA SER A 47 12.16 2.25 14.93
C SER A 47 12.23 0.77 14.58
N PHE A 48 11.31 -0.01 15.13
CA PHE A 48 11.20 -1.43 14.86
C PHE A 48 9.76 -1.83 14.56
N TYR A 49 9.63 -2.88 13.76
CA TYR A 49 8.39 -3.62 13.54
C TYR A 49 8.59 -5.10 13.87
N LEU A 50 7.66 -5.67 14.62
CA LEU A 50 7.62 -7.07 15.02
C LEU A 50 6.37 -7.73 14.45
N SER A 51 6.56 -8.88 13.82
CA SER A 51 5.52 -9.77 13.32
C SER A 51 5.78 -11.19 13.77
N ARG A 52 4.75 -12.04 13.73
CA ARG A 52 4.89 -13.47 13.97
C ARG A 52 5.75 -14.09 12.88
N PHE A 53 6.77 -14.83 13.28
CA PHE A 53 7.58 -15.62 12.36
C PHE A 53 6.72 -16.67 11.67
N ARG A 54 6.87 -16.79 10.34
CA ARG A 54 6.29 -17.85 9.51
C ARG A 54 7.42 -18.51 8.72
N ASN A 55 7.40 -19.83 8.64
CA ASN A 55 8.36 -20.59 7.84
C ASN A 55 7.92 -20.56 6.38
N MET A 56 8.37 -19.57 5.62
CA MET A 56 7.91 -19.32 4.25
C MET A 56 8.91 -19.79 3.21
N SER A 57 8.40 -20.27 2.08
CA SER A 57 9.17 -20.63 0.90
C SER A 57 8.90 -19.64 -0.22
N ALA A 58 9.96 -19.17 -0.87
CA ALA A 58 9.93 -18.24 -2.01
C ALA A 58 9.40 -18.89 -3.31
N GLN A 59 8.46 -19.81 -3.20
CA GLN A 59 7.75 -20.39 -4.32
C GLN A 59 6.57 -19.50 -4.70
N THR A 60 6.35 -19.32 -6.00
CA THR A 60 5.17 -18.62 -6.50
C THR A 60 3.91 -19.36 -6.03
N PRO A 61 3.01 -18.70 -5.28
CA PRO A 61 1.80 -19.34 -4.82
C PRO A 61 0.86 -19.71 -5.99
N PRO A 62 -0.01 -20.72 -5.82
CA PRO A 62 -1.02 -21.03 -6.83
C PRO A 62 -1.90 -19.81 -7.10
N LEU A 63 -2.03 -19.44 -8.38
CA LEU A 63 -2.82 -18.26 -8.78
C LEU A 63 -4.27 -18.35 -8.28
N SER A 64 -4.85 -19.55 -8.24
CA SER A 64 -6.20 -19.76 -7.71
C SER A 64 -6.33 -19.31 -6.25
N GLN A 65 -5.35 -19.63 -5.41
CA GLN A 65 -5.36 -19.25 -4.00
C GLN A 65 -5.19 -17.74 -3.84
N LEU A 66 -4.21 -17.15 -4.55
CA LEU A 66 -3.98 -15.71 -4.52
C LEU A 66 -5.22 -14.92 -4.95
N VAL A 67 -5.86 -15.34 -6.06
CA VAL A 67 -7.07 -14.68 -6.57
C VAL A 67 -8.23 -14.78 -5.57
N GLU A 68 -8.41 -15.92 -4.89
CA GLU A 68 -9.45 -16.08 -3.86
C GLU A 68 -9.21 -15.15 -2.67
N ILE A 69 -7.96 -15.02 -2.22
CA ILE A 69 -7.58 -14.14 -1.11
C ILE A 69 -7.81 -12.66 -1.48
N LEU A 70 -7.36 -12.23 -2.65
CA LEU A 70 -7.54 -10.85 -3.11
C LEU A 70 -9.00 -10.51 -3.34
N LYS A 71 -9.77 -11.44 -3.91
CA LYS A 71 -11.21 -11.29 -4.04
C LYS A 71 -11.85 -11.09 -2.67
N LYS A 72 -11.51 -11.91 -1.68
CA LYS A 72 -12.00 -11.79 -0.31
C LYS A 72 -11.65 -10.42 0.28
N LEU A 73 -10.36 -10.04 0.24
CA LEU A 73 -9.88 -8.75 0.74
C LEU A 73 -10.65 -7.57 0.13
N HIS A 74 -10.74 -7.52 -1.20
CA HIS A 74 -11.39 -6.41 -1.91
C HIS A 74 -12.91 -6.40 -1.72
N GLN A 75 -13.57 -7.56 -1.66
CA GLN A 75 -15.02 -7.65 -1.52
C GLN A 75 -15.50 -7.41 -0.09
N GLU A 76 -14.77 -7.91 0.91
CA GLU A 76 -15.19 -7.84 2.33
C GLU A 76 -14.69 -6.60 3.06
N SER A 77 -13.62 -5.96 2.60
CA SER A 77 -13.16 -4.69 3.19
C SER A 77 -14.17 -3.56 2.99
N THR A 78 -14.25 -2.66 3.97
CA THR A 78 -15.10 -1.46 3.90
C THR A 78 -14.29 -0.26 4.39
N SER A 79 -14.15 0.77 3.55
CA SER A 79 -13.48 2.00 3.96
C SER A 79 -14.18 2.62 5.18
N PRO A 80 -13.46 2.91 6.28
CA PRO A 80 -14.05 3.46 7.49
C PRO A 80 -14.68 4.85 7.29
N THR A 81 -14.30 5.54 6.21
CA THR A 81 -14.83 6.86 5.83
C THR A 81 -15.74 6.80 4.61
N GLY A 82 -15.82 5.65 3.93
CA GLY A 82 -16.42 5.55 2.60
C GLY A 82 -15.60 6.21 1.48
N LYS A 83 -14.38 6.69 1.76
CA LYS A 83 -13.50 7.43 0.85
C LYS A 83 -12.25 6.64 0.47
N PHE A 84 -11.50 7.11 -0.52
CA PHE A 84 -10.15 6.62 -0.84
C PHE A 84 -9.13 7.25 0.10
N GLY A 85 -8.13 6.47 0.52
CA GLY A 85 -7.10 6.91 1.46
C GLY A 85 -6.83 5.91 2.58
N PHE A 86 -6.12 6.35 3.61
CA PHE A 86 -5.79 5.55 4.78
C PHE A 86 -5.63 6.45 6.01
N HIS A 87 -5.74 5.92 7.22
CA HIS A 87 -5.68 6.73 8.45
C HIS A 87 -4.27 7.21 8.79
N CYS A 88 -3.24 6.60 8.21
CA CYS A 88 -1.86 7.05 8.30
C CYS A 88 -1.20 7.04 6.93
N ALA A 89 -0.04 7.68 6.84
CA ALA A 89 0.84 7.51 5.69
C ALA A 89 1.32 6.05 5.61
N THR A 90 1.44 5.52 4.40
CA THR A 90 2.12 4.26 4.11
C THR A 90 3.31 4.49 3.19
N TYR A 91 4.12 3.46 2.96
CA TYR A 91 5.44 3.61 2.34
C TYR A 91 5.72 2.44 1.42
N TRP A 92 6.03 2.73 0.15
CA TRP A 92 6.50 1.73 -0.81
C TRP A 92 8.02 1.82 -0.92
N GLY A 93 8.71 1.38 0.15
CA GLY A 93 10.11 1.76 0.38
C GLY A 93 10.22 3.21 0.89
N PRO A 94 11.29 3.97 0.56
CA PRO A 94 11.44 5.35 1.05
C PRO A 94 10.34 6.35 0.64
N PRO A 95 9.69 6.26 -0.55
CA PRO A 95 8.60 7.15 -0.93
C PRO A 95 7.36 6.97 -0.05
N ARG A 96 6.87 8.10 0.48
CA ARG A 96 5.61 8.18 1.24
C ARG A 96 4.39 8.15 0.30
N ILE A 97 3.41 7.33 0.61
CA ILE A 97 2.08 7.36 0.01
C ILE A 97 1.23 8.46 0.68
N VAL A 98 0.63 9.31 -0.14
CA VAL A 98 -0.16 10.50 0.21
C VAL A 98 -1.62 10.07 0.44
N ASN A 99 -1.85 9.49 1.61
CA ASN A 99 -3.08 8.77 2.00
C ASN A 99 -4.27 9.64 2.45
N GLU A 100 -4.18 10.97 2.32
CA GLU A 100 -5.23 11.89 2.75
C GLU A 100 -6.58 11.57 2.08
N TRP A 101 -7.65 11.50 2.87
CA TRP A 101 -8.94 11.01 2.38
C TRP A 101 -9.54 11.88 1.25
N THR A 102 -10.03 11.26 0.19
CA THR A 102 -10.77 11.92 -0.90
C THR A 102 -11.88 11.03 -1.46
N ASP A 103 -12.96 11.64 -1.93
CA ASP A 103 -14.06 10.97 -2.63
C ASP A 103 -13.71 10.64 -4.10
N SER A 104 -12.60 11.18 -4.63
CA SER A 104 -12.19 11.06 -6.02
C SER A 104 -10.96 10.16 -6.18
N TRP A 105 -11.13 9.03 -6.88
CA TRP A 105 -10.03 8.14 -7.26
C TRP A 105 -9.06 8.80 -8.23
N GLU A 106 -9.57 9.61 -9.17
CA GLU A 106 -8.73 10.40 -10.08
C GLU A 106 -7.81 11.36 -9.29
N GLU A 107 -8.36 12.01 -8.26
CA GLU A 107 -7.60 12.91 -7.39
C GLU A 107 -6.55 12.14 -6.58
N PHE A 108 -6.94 11.04 -5.92
CA PHE A 108 -6.05 10.21 -5.12
C PHE A 108 -4.84 9.75 -5.95
N TRP A 109 -5.11 9.13 -7.11
CA TRP A 109 -4.07 8.61 -7.99
C TRP A 109 -3.17 9.72 -8.53
N GLY A 110 -3.77 10.82 -9.04
CA GLY A 110 -3.02 11.94 -9.58
C GLY A 110 -2.15 12.65 -8.52
N ARG A 111 -2.61 12.72 -7.28
CA ARG A 111 -1.83 13.27 -6.16
C ARG A 111 -0.65 12.36 -5.81
N GLN A 112 -0.85 11.04 -5.75
CA GLN A 112 0.25 10.11 -5.51
C GLN A 112 1.30 10.19 -6.62
N PHE A 113 0.87 10.14 -7.88
CA PHE A 113 1.79 10.21 -9.02
C PHE A 113 2.64 11.49 -9.01
N ARG A 114 2.06 12.65 -8.68
CA ARG A 114 2.82 13.89 -8.48
C ARG A 114 3.86 13.76 -7.36
N SER A 115 3.49 13.14 -6.25
CA SER A 115 4.39 12.91 -5.12
C SER A 115 5.57 12.01 -5.52
N ASP A 116 5.33 10.98 -6.31
CA ASP A 116 6.35 10.05 -6.79
C ASP A 116 7.34 10.74 -7.73
N ILE A 117 6.84 11.54 -8.69
CA ILE A 117 7.70 12.33 -9.57
C ILE A 117 8.50 13.37 -8.78
N ALA A 118 7.86 14.09 -7.85
CA ALA A 118 8.56 15.05 -6.99
C ALA A 118 9.63 14.37 -6.13
N TYR A 119 9.38 13.16 -5.63
CA TYR A 119 10.38 12.37 -4.93
C TYR A 119 11.55 12.01 -5.86
N ALA A 120 11.27 11.48 -7.05
CA ALA A 120 12.30 11.13 -8.02
C ALA A 120 13.17 12.34 -8.39
N GLN A 121 12.57 13.51 -8.62
CA GLN A 121 13.30 14.74 -8.93
C GLN A 121 14.18 15.22 -7.77
N ARG A 122 13.73 15.08 -6.52
CA ARG A 122 14.59 15.38 -5.35
C ARG A 122 15.82 14.47 -5.26
N VAL A 123 15.70 13.21 -5.68
CA VAL A 123 16.76 12.20 -5.58
C VAL A 123 17.72 12.26 -6.78
N TYR A 124 17.19 12.44 -7.99
CA TYR A 124 17.93 12.30 -9.24
C TYR A 124 18.21 13.62 -9.97
N GLY A 125 17.63 14.73 -9.51
CA GLY A 125 17.78 16.06 -10.09
C GLY A 125 16.46 16.61 -10.66
N GLU A 126 16.34 17.94 -10.64
CA GLU A 126 15.16 18.64 -11.17
C GLU A 126 15.10 18.57 -12.70
N ASP A 127 13.89 18.43 -13.23
CA ASP A 127 13.62 18.36 -14.68
C ASP A 127 12.29 19.08 -14.98
N GLU A 128 12.37 20.28 -15.54
CA GLU A 128 11.19 21.10 -15.86
C GLU A 128 10.30 20.47 -16.94
N GLU A 129 10.89 19.72 -17.88
CA GLU A 129 10.14 19.03 -18.92
C GLU A 129 9.31 17.90 -18.30
N LEU A 130 9.93 17.08 -17.43
CA LEU A 130 9.22 16.02 -16.70
C LEU A 130 8.09 16.57 -15.82
N ALA A 131 8.31 17.70 -15.15
CA ALA A 131 7.27 18.36 -14.34
C ALA A 131 6.08 18.80 -15.21
N THR A 132 6.34 19.38 -16.38
CA THR A 132 5.29 19.79 -17.33
C THR A 132 4.55 18.58 -17.89
N LEU A 133 5.27 17.55 -18.32
CA LEU A 133 4.69 16.30 -18.83
C LEU A 133 3.82 15.58 -17.79
N THR A 134 4.22 15.64 -16.51
CA THR A 134 3.45 15.06 -15.41
C THR A 134 2.07 15.69 -15.30
N GLU A 135 1.97 17.02 -15.33
CA GLU A 135 0.68 17.70 -15.28
C GLU A 135 -0.15 17.43 -16.54
N GLU A 136 0.46 17.45 -17.72
CA GLU A 136 -0.25 17.11 -18.96
C GLU A 136 -0.79 15.68 -18.95
N PHE A 137 0.01 14.72 -18.47
CA PHE A 137 -0.38 13.32 -18.35
C PHE A 137 -1.58 13.16 -17.42
N ILE A 138 -1.56 13.82 -16.26
CA ILE A 138 -2.69 13.78 -15.32
C ILE A 138 -3.94 14.41 -15.94
N GLN A 139 -3.83 15.59 -16.52
CA GLN A 139 -4.98 16.33 -17.06
C GLN A 139 -5.61 15.68 -18.30
N LYS A 140 -4.82 14.92 -19.08
CA LYS A 140 -5.26 14.30 -20.33
C LYS A 140 -5.50 12.80 -20.16
N ALA A 141 -4.46 12.04 -19.85
CA ALA A 141 -4.51 10.57 -19.84
C ALA A 141 -5.22 10.05 -18.60
N VAL A 142 -4.79 10.45 -17.40
CA VAL A 142 -5.39 9.99 -16.13
C VAL A 142 -6.86 10.41 -16.05
N ALA A 143 -7.15 11.68 -16.35
CA ALA A 143 -8.51 12.19 -16.45
C ALA A 143 -9.39 11.37 -17.40
N ARG A 144 -8.87 11.00 -18.59
CA ARG A 144 -9.64 10.22 -19.57
C ARG A 144 -9.87 8.77 -19.14
N LEU A 145 -8.96 8.19 -18.34
CA LEU A 145 -9.04 6.80 -17.89
C LEU A 145 -9.84 6.64 -16.59
N LEU A 146 -9.55 7.47 -15.58
CA LEU A 146 -10.08 7.31 -14.23
C LEU A 146 -11.41 8.04 -14.01
N ARG A 147 -11.58 9.26 -14.53
CA ARG A 147 -12.83 10.04 -14.36
C ARG A 147 -14.09 9.29 -14.80
N PRO A 148 -14.08 8.56 -15.93
CA PRO A 148 -15.25 7.80 -16.33
C PRO A 148 -15.69 6.81 -15.24
N LEU A 149 -14.77 6.21 -14.48
CA LEU A 149 -15.10 5.20 -13.46
C LEU A 149 -16.00 5.72 -12.33
N GLN A 150 -16.04 7.03 -12.09
CA GLN A 150 -16.91 7.68 -11.09
C GLN A 150 -17.92 8.67 -11.69
N THR A 151 -18.08 8.68 -13.02
CA THR A 151 -19.03 9.56 -13.71
C THR A 151 -19.99 8.76 -14.59
N GLY A 152 -21.07 9.42 -15.03
CA GLY A 152 -22.13 8.76 -15.80
C GLY A 152 -22.92 7.73 -15.00
N GLY A 153 -23.08 7.95 -13.69
CA GLY A 153 -23.80 7.05 -12.78
C GLY A 153 -22.97 5.87 -12.26
N ARG A 154 -21.68 5.77 -12.62
CA ARG A 154 -20.76 4.78 -12.07
C ARG A 154 -20.20 5.24 -10.72
N CYS A 155 -19.93 4.27 -9.86
CA CYS A 155 -19.22 4.47 -8.61
C CYS A 155 -18.15 3.39 -8.44
N ILE A 156 -17.06 3.77 -7.80
CA ILE A 156 -16.02 2.85 -7.36
C ILE A 156 -16.22 2.61 -5.86
N LYS A 157 -16.13 1.35 -5.44
CA LYS A 157 -15.99 1.00 -4.02
C LYS A 157 -14.52 1.19 -3.60
N PRO A 158 -14.20 2.05 -2.62
CA PRO A 158 -12.88 2.06 -2.00
C PRO A 158 -12.67 0.74 -1.26
N SER A 159 -11.73 -0.06 -1.76
CA SER A 159 -11.41 -1.40 -1.27
C SER A 159 -10.02 -1.39 -0.66
N LEU A 160 -9.82 -2.11 0.44
CA LEU A 160 -8.51 -2.21 1.07
C LEU A 160 -7.55 -2.94 0.13
N CYS A 161 -6.45 -2.30 -0.27
CA CYS A 161 -5.43 -2.85 -1.14
C CYS A 161 -4.17 -3.20 -0.35
N HIS A 162 -3.38 -4.16 -0.83
CA HIS A 162 -2.06 -4.48 -0.29
C HIS A 162 -1.08 -3.32 -0.52
N GLY A 163 -1.11 -2.73 -1.72
CA GLY A 163 -0.35 -1.55 -2.13
C GLY A 163 1.04 -1.86 -2.70
N ASP A 164 1.57 -3.05 -2.46
CA ASP A 164 2.86 -3.52 -2.99
C ASP A 164 2.84 -5.02 -3.28
N LEU A 165 1.87 -5.49 -4.07
CA LEU A 165 1.71 -6.92 -4.33
C LEU A 165 2.49 -7.37 -5.56
N TRP A 166 3.61 -8.06 -5.33
CA TRP A 166 4.44 -8.72 -6.34
C TRP A 166 5.01 -10.03 -5.77
N ASP A 167 5.71 -10.82 -6.59
CA ASP A 167 6.23 -12.15 -6.22
C ASP A 167 7.23 -12.12 -5.04
N GLY A 168 7.83 -10.97 -4.75
CA GLY A 168 8.68 -10.78 -3.57
C GLY A 168 7.92 -10.65 -2.25
N ASN A 169 6.65 -10.22 -2.28
CA ASN A 169 5.83 -9.91 -1.09
C ASN A 169 4.71 -10.93 -0.85
N VAL A 170 4.78 -12.06 -1.55
CA VAL A 170 3.83 -13.16 -1.41
C VAL A 170 4.56 -14.50 -1.45
N GLN A 171 4.33 -15.33 -0.43
CA GLN A 171 5.01 -16.62 -0.30
C GLN A 171 4.08 -17.71 0.24
N ILE A 172 4.52 -18.96 0.17
CA ILE A 172 3.78 -20.10 0.74
C ILE A 172 4.34 -20.40 2.14
N ASP A 173 3.46 -20.43 3.13
CA ASP A 173 3.77 -20.93 4.47
C ASP A 173 3.91 -22.46 4.44
N MET A 174 5.08 -22.96 4.82
CA MET A 174 5.45 -24.37 4.69
C MET A 174 4.73 -25.28 5.69
N ASP A 175 4.20 -24.72 6.78
CA ASP A 175 3.52 -25.50 7.81
C ASP A 175 2.02 -25.63 7.52
N THR A 176 1.43 -24.62 6.86
CA THR A 176 -0.01 -24.52 6.59
C THR A 176 -0.39 -24.64 5.12
N GLU A 177 0.59 -24.60 4.22
CA GLU A 177 0.42 -24.52 2.76
C GLU A 177 -0.43 -23.32 2.30
N GLN A 178 -0.53 -22.28 3.15
CA GLN A 178 -1.28 -21.06 2.84
C GLN A 178 -0.42 -20.05 2.09
N THR A 179 -1.05 -19.33 1.15
CA THR A 179 -0.48 -18.11 0.58
C THR A 179 -0.50 -17.00 1.64
N ILE A 180 0.66 -16.39 1.90
CA ILE A 180 0.87 -15.32 2.87
C ILE A 180 1.39 -14.08 2.15
N MET A 181 0.75 -12.93 2.39
CA MET A 181 1.21 -11.61 1.97
C MET A 181 1.92 -10.89 3.14
N PHE A 182 2.93 -10.10 2.81
CA PHE A 182 3.72 -9.33 3.77
C PHE A 182 4.25 -8.04 3.13
N ASP A 183 4.87 -7.16 3.92
CA ASP A 183 5.39 -5.85 3.48
C ASP A 183 4.34 -4.95 2.80
N SER A 184 3.11 -4.94 3.35
CA SER A 184 1.99 -4.13 2.81
C SER A 184 2.17 -2.64 3.06
N CYS A 185 1.76 -1.81 2.10
CA CYS A 185 1.65 -0.36 2.21
C CYS A 185 0.20 0.09 1.98
N ALA A 186 -0.69 -0.42 2.84
CA ALA A 186 -2.13 -0.45 2.61
C ALA A 186 -2.78 0.93 2.41
N PHE A 187 -3.82 0.95 1.60
CA PHE A 187 -4.74 2.08 1.46
C PHE A 187 -6.09 1.58 0.93
N TYR A 188 -7.15 2.37 1.07
CA TYR A 188 -8.42 2.13 0.41
C TYR A 188 -8.39 2.76 -0.98
N GLY A 189 -8.40 1.92 -2.02
CA GLY A 189 -8.22 2.30 -3.42
C GLY A 189 -9.27 1.69 -4.37
N HIS A 190 -9.06 1.85 -5.66
CA HIS A 190 -9.71 0.99 -6.66
C HIS A 190 -9.10 -0.42 -6.57
N ALA A 191 -9.92 -1.48 -6.67
CA ALA A 191 -9.44 -2.87 -6.55
C ALA A 191 -8.44 -3.32 -7.63
N GLU A 192 -8.27 -2.54 -8.70
CA GLU A 192 -7.19 -2.75 -9.70
C GLU A 192 -5.84 -2.16 -9.25
N GLY A 193 -5.85 -1.19 -8.34
CA GLY A 193 -4.65 -0.67 -7.70
C GLY A 193 -4.18 -1.67 -6.65
N MET A 194 -3.60 -2.77 -7.12
CA MET A 194 -3.01 -3.82 -6.28
C MET A 194 -1.83 -3.29 -5.48
#